data_AF-A0A1E4LH83-F1
#
_entry.id   AF-A0A1E4LH83-F1
#
_cell.length_a   1.000
_cell.length_b   1.000
_cell.length_c   1.000
_cell.angle_alpha   90.00
_cell.angle_beta   90.00
_cell.angle_gamma   90.00
#
_symmetry.space_group_name_H-M   'P 1'
#
loop_
_entity.id
_entity.type
_entity.pdbx_description
1 polymer ?
#
loop_
_entity_poly.entity_id
_entity_poly.type
_entity_poly.pdbx_seq_one_letter_code
_entity_poly.pdbx_strand_id
1 'polypeptide(L)'
;MSLAFIDLAFELGAVEGLSAAEVKQYIRFIADRRLTQLGLNALYHVERNPLPWLDDMLNAPEHANFFENRSTEYSKASTTGTWEEAFSDSVFETAQPSGDVLAPG
;
A
#
# COMPACT_ATOMS: atom_id res chain seq x y z
N MET A 1 13.97 -24.12 -11.12
CA MET A 1 12.60 -24.11 -10.59
C MET A 1 11.77 -22.93 -11.13
N SER A 2 12.28 -21.69 -11.13
CA SER A 2 11.54 -20.50 -11.62
C SER A 2 11.22 -20.49 -13.13
N LEU A 3 12.12 -20.97 -13.99
CA LEU A 3 11.90 -20.90 -15.44
C LEU A 3 10.81 -21.85 -15.95
N ALA A 4 10.66 -23.03 -15.33
CA ALA A 4 9.61 -23.99 -15.68
C ALA A 4 8.21 -23.52 -15.22
N PHE A 5 8.16 -22.76 -14.12
CA PHE A 5 6.91 -22.13 -13.67
C PHE A 5 6.41 -21.08 -14.68
N ILE A 6 7.32 -20.35 -15.33
CA ILE A 6 6.92 -19.40 -16.38
C ILE A 6 6.31 -20.13 -17.56
N ASP A 7 6.88 -21.26 -17.98
CA ASP A 7 6.30 -22.04 -19.07
C ASP A 7 4.87 -22.48 -18.76
N LEU A 8 4.61 -22.90 -17.52
CA LEU A 8 3.27 -23.22 -17.04
C LEU A 8 2.34 -21.99 -17.02
N ALA A 9 2.82 -20.85 -16.52
CA ALA A 9 2.03 -19.62 -16.42
C ALA A 9 1.59 -19.08 -17.80
N PHE A 10 2.33 -19.42 -18.86
CA PHE A 10 2.04 -19.01 -20.23
C PHE A 10 1.54 -20.18 -21.11
N GLU A 11 1.08 -21.29 -20.52
CA GLU A 11 0.65 -22.49 -21.26
C GLU A 11 -0.53 -22.19 -22.21
N LEU A 12 -1.41 -21.26 -21.84
CA LEU A 12 -2.54 -20.82 -22.68
C LEU A 12 -2.15 -19.77 -23.73
N GLY A 13 -0.87 -19.42 -23.83
CA GLY A 13 -0.34 -18.46 -24.80
C GLY A 13 0.20 -17.19 -24.16
N ALA A 14 0.80 -16.34 -25.00
CA ALA A 14 1.31 -15.03 -24.59
C ALA A 14 0.17 -14.05 -24.29
N VAL A 15 0.45 -13.07 -23.44
CA VAL A 15 -0.42 -11.91 -23.22
C VAL A 15 0.03 -10.81 -24.18
N GLU A 16 -0.90 -9.98 -24.64
CA GLU A 16 -0.56 -8.84 -25.48
C GLU A 16 0.46 -7.94 -24.77
N GLY A 17 1.62 -7.71 -25.40
CA GLY A 17 2.71 -6.92 -24.82
C GLY A 17 3.55 -7.64 -23.76
N LEU A 18 3.36 -8.95 -23.53
CA LEU A 18 4.16 -9.73 -22.59
C LEU A 18 4.28 -11.22 -22.98
N SER A 19 5.48 -11.65 -23.32
CA SER A 19 5.80 -13.05 -23.61
C SER A 19 6.55 -13.74 -22.46
N ALA A 20 6.40 -15.07 -22.39
CA ALA A 20 7.18 -15.91 -21.48
C ALA A 20 8.71 -15.69 -21.63
N ALA A 21 9.18 -15.46 -22.85
CA ALA A 21 10.59 -15.22 -23.14
C ALA A 21 11.09 -13.90 -22.54
N GLU A 22 10.31 -12.82 -22.65
CA GLU A 22 10.63 -11.52 -22.05
C GLU A 22 10.63 -11.60 -20.52
N VAL A 23 9.67 -12.29 -19.92
CA VAL A 23 9.64 -12.50 -18.46
C VAL A 23 10.88 -13.28 -17.99
N LYS A 24 11.27 -14.34 -18.71
CA LYS A 24 12.49 -15.10 -18.39
C LYS A 24 13.75 -14.25 -18.53
N GLN A 25 13.84 -13.40 -19.55
CA GLN A 25 14.96 -12.46 -19.69
C GLN A 25 14.95 -11.42 -18.58
N TYR A 26 13.79 -10.90 -18.19
CA TYR A 26 13.66 -9.93 -17.09
C TYR A 26 14.14 -10.52 -15.77
N ILE A 27 13.77 -11.77 -15.45
CA ILE A 27 14.28 -12.46 -14.25
C ILE A 27 15.80 -12.57 -14.27
N ARG A 28 16.40 -12.89 -15.42
CA ARG A 28 17.87 -12.96 -15.57
C ARG A 28 18.53 -11.59 -15.38
N PHE A 29 17.94 -10.54 -15.97
CA PHE A 29 18.37 -9.16 -15.78
C PHE A 29 18.39 -8.75 -14.30
N ILE A 30 17.29 -9.01 -13.58
CA ILE A 30 17.22 -8.70 -12.14
C ILE A 30 18.21 -9.56 -11.35
N ALA A 31 18.37 -10.84 -11.69
CA ALA A 31 19.33 -11.72 -11.03
C ALA A 31 20.76 -11.19 -11.14
N ASP A 32 21.21 -10.77 -12.33
CA ASP A 32 22.55 -10.19 -12.53
C ASP A 32 22.73 -8.88 -11.75
N ARG A 33 21.68 -8.04 -11.69
CA ARG A 33 21.70 -6.80 -10.92
C ARG A 33 21.84 -7.07 -9.41
N ARG A 34 21.16 -8.10 -8.90
CA ARG A 34 21.28 -8.54 -7.49
C ARG A 34 22.65 -9.14 -7.20
N LEU A 35 23.21 -9.94 -8.11
CA LEU A 35 24.56 -10.49 -7.98
C LEU A 35 25.60 -9.36 -7.88
N THR A 36 25.52 -8.39 -8.80
CA THR A 36 26.40 -7.22 -8.81
C THR A 36 26.28 -6.39 -7.52
N GLN A 37 25.07 -6.20 -6.99
CA GLN A 37 24.84 -5.53 -5.70
C GLN A 37 25.52 -6.24 -4.51
N LEU A 38 25.71 -7.56 -4.61
CA LEU A 38 26.42 -8.36 -3.61
C LEU A 38 27.93 -8.47 -3.87
N GLY A 39 28.44 -7.78 -4.90
CA GLY A 39 29.85 -7.86 -5.30
C GLY A 39 30.22 -9.15 -6.04
N LEU A 40 29.23 -9.89 -6.53
CA LEU A 40 29.42 -11.12 -7.31
C LEU A 40 29.38 -10.81 -8.81
N ASN A 41 30.01 -11.67 -9.61
CA ASN A 41 29.94 -11.56 -11.07
C ASN A 41 28.54 -11.88 -11.58
N ALA A 42 28.10 -11.15 -12.61
CA ALA A 42 26.89 -11.49 -13.36
C ALA A 42 27.00 -12.90 -13.95
N LEU A 43 25.88 -13.62 -13.97
CA LEU A 43 25.80 -15.01 -14.43
C LEU A 43 25.17 -15.12 -15.82
N TYR A 44 24.18 -14.28 -16.11
CA TYR A 44 23.40 -14.34 -17.35
C TYR A 44 23.81 -13.28 -18.38
N HIS A 45 24.63 -12.30 -17.96
CA HIS A 45 25.14 -11.19 -18.77
C HIS A 45 24.02 -10.44 -19.52
N VAL A 46 22.88 -10.24 -18.86
CA VAL A 46 21.77 -9.47 -19.44
C VAL A 46 21.96 -8.00 -19.08
N GLU A 47 22.38 -7.19 -20.05
CA GLU A 47 22.74 -5.78 -19.81
C GLU A 47 21.55 -4.82 -19.85
N ARG A 48 20.49 -5.15 -20.60
CA ARG A 48 19.34 -4.27 -20.82
C ARG A 48 18.08 -4.85 -20.20
N ASN A 49 17.27 -3.99 -19.57
CA ASN A 49 15.96 -4.36 -19.08
C ASN A 49 15.02 -4.64 -20.28
N PRO A 50 14.52 -5.88 -20.48
CA PRO A 50 13.59 -6.20 -21.57
C PRO A 50 12.16 -5.71 -21.34
N LEU A 51 11.80 -5.32 -20.10
CA LEU A 51 10.47 -4.85 -19.71
C LEU A 51 10.59 -3.50 -18.96
N PRO A 52 10.98 -2.41 -19.64
CA PRO A 52 11.24 -1.13 -18.99
C PRO A 52 10.00 -0.53 -18.29
N TRP A 53 8.82 -0.73 -18.87
CA TRP A 53 7.55 -0.27 -18.29
C TRP A 53 7.25 -0.90 -16.92
N LEU A 54 7.84 -2.06 -16.61
CA LEU A 54 7.64 -2.72 -15.33
C LEU A 54 8.33 -1.96 -14.21
N ASP A 55 9.47 -1.32 -14.47
CA ASP A 55 10.13 -0.44 -13.50
C ASP A 55 9.23 0.77 -13.21
N ASP A 56 8.61 1.36 -14.23
CA ASP A 56 7.69 2.49 -14.06
C ASP A 56 6.46 2.10 -13.23
N MET A 57 5.89 0.92 -13.49
CA MET A 57 4.73 0.40 -12.74
C MET A 57 5.08 0.10 -11.28
N LEU A 58 6.27 -0.45 -11.00
CA LEU A 58 6.71 -0.79 -9.64
C LEU A 58 7.10 0.44 -8.82
N ASN A 59 7.55 1.51 -9.47
CA ASN A 59 7.93 2.77 -8.81
C ASN A 59 6.82 3.83 -8.87
N ALA A 60 5.68 3.52 -9.51
CA ALA A 60 4.54 4.42 -9.55
C ALA A 60 4.07 4.70 -8.12
N PRO A 61 3.82 5.96 -7.75
CA PRO A 61 3.24 6.28 -6.46
C PRO A 61 1.91 5.53 -6.33
N GLU A 62 1.79 4.69 -5.31
CA GLU A 62 0.49 4.13 -4.94
C GLU A 62 -0.40 5.31 -4.52
N HIS A 63 -1.25 5.77 -5.44
CA HIS A 63 -2.42 6.55 -5.06
C HIS A 63 -3.35 5.58 -4.34
N ALA A 64 -3.13 5.40 -3.04
CA ALA A 64 -4.03 4.64 -2.19
C ALA A 64 -5.45 5.13 -2.48
N ASN A 65 -6.32 4.22 -2.94
CA ASN A 65 -7.72 4.54 -3.13
C ASN A 65 -8.23 5.06 -1.78
N PHE A 66 -8.69 6.31 -1.76
CA PHE A 66 -9.17 6.99 -0.55
C PHE A 66 -10.26 6.18 0.20
N PHE A 67 -10.93 5.25 -0.50
CA PHE A 67 -11.95 4.35 0.01
C PHE A 67 -11.41 3.01 0.57
N GLU A 68 -10.13 2.68 0.38
CA GLU A 68 -9.50 1.46 0.91
C GLU A 68 -8.87 1.66 2.29
N ASN A 69 -8.55 2.89 2.69
CA ASN A 69 -8.19 3.23 4.07
C ASN A 69 -9.46 3.21 4.93
N ARG A 70 -9.75 2.05 5.51
CA ARG A 70 -10.90 1.78 6.39
C ARG A 70 -11.19 2.92 7.37
N SER A 71 -12.46 3.33 7.36
CA SER A 71 -13.18 4.11 8.38
C SER A 71 -13.09 3.48 9.79
N THR A 72 -11.93 3.60 10.44
CA THR A 72 -11.72 3.15 11.83
C THR A 72 -10.99 4.16 12.72
N GLU A 73 -10.50 5.28 12.17
CA GLU A 73 -9.82 6.30 12.98
C GLU A 73 -10.75 7.37 13.59
N TYR A 74 -11.98 7.54 13.12
CA TYR A 74 -12.92 8.50 13.72
C TYR A 74 -13.40 8.10 15.13
N SER A 75 -13.25 6.82 15.53
CA SER A 75 -13.60 6.39 16.90
C SER A 75 -12.53 6.69 17.94
N LYS A 76 -11.29 7.04 17.56
CA LYS A 76 -10.18 7.25 18.52
C LYS A 76 -9.95 8.72 18.89
N ALA A 77 -10.44 9.68 18.12
CA ALA A 77 -10.21 11.10 18.40
C ALA A 77 -11.20 11.73 19.40
N SER A 78 -12.17 10.98 19.93
CA SER A 78 -13.19 11.52 20.85
C SER A 78 -12.89 11.35 22.36
N THR A 79 -11.72 10.83 22.75
CA THR A 79 -11.40 10.64 24.18
C THR A 79 -9.99 11.10 24.51
N THR A 80 -9.70 12.38 24.26
CA THR A 80 -8.60 13.06 24.95
C THR A 80 -9.19 13.75 26.18
N GLY A 81 -9.37 12.96 27.24
CA GLY A 81 -9.81 13.39 28.56
C GLY A 81 -9.58 12.23 29.53
N THR A 82 -8.95 12.48 30.67
CA THR A 82 -8.68 11.41 31.62
C THR A 82 -9.99 10.97 32.28
N TRP A 83 -10.18 9.66 32.45
CA TRP A 83 -11.39 9.10 33.07
C TRP A 83 -11.65 9.64 34.49
N GLU A 84 -10.62 10.15 35.17
CA GLU A 84 -10.72 10.80 36.48
C GLU A 84 -11.34 12.22 36.42
N GLU A 85 -11.18 12.96 35.32
CA GLU A 85 -11.84 14.28 35.14
C GLU A 85 -13.34 14.14 34.86
N ALA A 86 -13.73 13.08 34.13
CA ALA A 86 -15.13 12.84 33.73
C ALA A 86 -16.06 12.46 34.89
N PHE A 87 -15.52 11.97 36.01
CA PHE A 87 -16.29 11.51 37.18
C PHE A 87 -15.90 12.23 38.48
N SER A 88 -15.37 13.46 38.41
CA SER A 88 -15.20 14.28 39.62
C SER A 88 -16.56 14.80 40.12
N ASP A 89 -16.83 14.61 41.42
CA ASP A 89 -18.13 14.91 42.07
C ASP A 89 -18.59 16.38 41.92
N SER A 90 -17.69 17.31 41.59
CA SER A 90 -18.01 18.74 41.43
C SER A 90 -18.78 19.10 40.15
N VAL A 91 -18.90 18.20 39.17
CA VAL A 91 -19.56 18.49 37.89
C VAL A 91 -21.10 18.58 38.03
N PHE A 92 -21.67 17.94 39.05
CA PHE A 92 -23.13 17.90 39.24
C PHE A 92 -23.68 18.98 40.19
N GLU A 93 -22.83 19.87 40.73
CA GLU A 93 -23.27 20.81 41.77
C GLU A 93 -23.69 22.20 41.25
N THR A 94 -23.61 22.46 39.95
CA THR A 94 -24.12 23.72 39.39
C THR A 94 -25.52 23.55 38.82
N ALA A 95 -26.51 24.19 39.47
CA ALA A 95 -27.89 24.25 39.03
C ALA A 95 -28.02 24.77 37.58
N GLN A 96 -28.85 24.11 36.77
CA GLN A 96 -29.08 24.47 35.37
C GLN A 96 -29.74 25.86 35.24
N PRO A 97 -29.20 26.78 34.42
CA PRO A 97 -29.91 28.02 34.09
C PRO A 97 -31.06 27.75 33.11
N SER A 98 -32.26 28.25 33.45
CA SER A 98 -33.47 28.19 32.61
C SER A 98 -33.26 29.01 31.34
N GLY A 99 -33.15 28.35 30.19
CA GLY A 99 -33.02 29.00 28.89
C GLY A 99 -34.38 29.21 28.23
N ASP A 100 -34.77 30.47 28.03
CA ASP A 100 -35.91 30.87 27.20
C ASP A 100 -35.67 30.49 25.73
N VAL A 101 -36.63 29.78 25.14
CA VAL A 101 -36.62 29.41 23.71
C VAL A 101 -37.18 30.57 22.91
N LEU A 102 -36.32 31.30 22.19
CA LEU A 102 -36.73 32.14 21.08
C LEU A 102 -36.82 31.28 19.81
N ALA A 103 -38.03 30.95 19.38
CA ALA A 103 -38.31 30.30 18.10
C ALA A 103 -38.38 31.36 16.97
N PRO A 104 -37.83 31.10 15.77
CA PRO A 104 -38.05 31.99 14.63
C PRO A 104 -39.37 31.64 13.92
N GLY A 105 -40.18 32.68 13.72
CA GLY A 105 -41.12 32.91 12.59
C GLY A 105 -42.09 31.82 12.19
#